data_AF-A0A534AGA0-F1
#
_entry.id   AF-A0A534AGA0-F1
#
_cell.length_a   1.000
_cell.length_b   1.000
_cell.length_c   1.000
_cell.angle_alpha   90.00
_cell.angle_beta   90.00
_cell.angle_gamma   90.00
#
_symmetry.space_group_name_H-M   'P 1'
#
loop_
_entity.id
_entity.type
_entity.pdbx_description
1 polymer ?
#
loop_
_entity_poly.entity_id
_entity_poly.type
_entity_poly.pdbx_seq_one_letter_code
_entity_poly.pdbx_strand_id
1 'polypeptide(L)'
;MGTWECDKCGETVGTELSVCWNCGAHEDGSAPDVGFVRADEPIFSSEPKPRQLNCVRCGKPMELVGRKRFYEGPPAAPIRLGELFVNREVFDIHACTGCGKAELFVAEV
;
A
#
# COMPACT_ATOMS: atom_id res chain seq x y z
N MET A 1 30.23 20.64 -19.17
CA MET A 1 29.16 19.69 -18.81
C MET A 1 27.94 20.15 -19.56
N GLY A 2 27.38 19.31 -20.44
CA GLY A 2 26.24 19.67 -21.26
C GLY A 2 24.94 19.57 -20.48
N THR A 3 23.92 20.28 -20.91
CA THR A 3 22.56 20.25 -20.35
C THR A 3 21.53 20.30 -21.47
N TRP A 4 20.35 19.74 -21.25
CA TRP A 4 19.16 19.87 -22.10
C TRP A 4 17.98 20.42 -21.28
N GLU A 5 17.03 21.05 -21.95
CA GLU A 5 15.81 21.60 -21.33
C GLU A 5 14.65 20.65 -21.56
N CYS A 6 13.95 20.28 -20.49
CA CYS A 6 12.83 19.35 -20.60
C CYS A 6 11.58 20.03 -21.17
N ASP A 7 11.16 19.66 -22.37
CA ASP A 7 9.96 20.20 -23.04
C ASP A 7 8.64 20.00 -22.27
N LYS A 8 8.61 19.09 -21.28
CA LYS A 8 7.41 18.83 -20.47
C LYS A 8 7.29 19.71 -19.23
N CYS A 9 8.38 19.99 -18.53
CA CYS A 9 8.35 20.73 -17.26
C CYS A 9 9.31 21.93 -17.18
N GLY A 10 10.11 22.17 -18.22
CA GLY A 10 11.08 23.28 -18.30
C GLY A 10 12.32 23.10 -17.43
N GLU A 11 12.56 21.90 -16.90
CA GLU A 11 13.71 21.64 -16.03
C GLU A 11 15.00 21.56 -16.83
N THR A 12 16.11 22.06 -16.26
CA THR A 12 17.44 21.89 -16.85
C THR A 12 18.03 20.55 -16.38
N VAL A 13 18.23 19.64 -17.31
CA VAL A 13 18.70 18.27 -17.05
C VAL A 13 20.11 18.11 -17.60
N GLY A 14 21.00 17.44 -16.87
CA GLY A 14 22.35 17.15 -17.37
C GLY A 14 22.32 16.14 -18.51
N THR A 15 23.23 16.28 -19.48
CA THR A 15 23.36 15.35 -20.64
C THR A 15 23.71 13.91 -20.26
N GLU A 16 24.08 13.66 -19.01
CA GLU A 16 24.26 12.32 -18.45
C GLU A 16 22.95 11.57 -18.18
N LEU A 17 21.81 12.27 -18.19
CA LEU A 17 20.48 11.70 -17.97
C LEU A 17 19.67 11.79 -19.26
N SER A 18 19.20 10.65 -19.76
CA SER A 18 18.26 10.56 -20.89
C SER A 18 16.79 10.81 -20.47
N VAL A 19 16.55 10.96 -19.17
CA VAL A 19 15.23 11.13 -18.56
C VAL A 19 15.27 12.30 -17.57
N CYS A 20 14.23 13.13 -17.60
CA CYS A 20 14.07 14.23 -16.69
C CYS A 20 13.85 13.72 -15.25
N TRP A 21 14.77 14.04 -14.34
CA TRP A 21 14.66 13.68 -12.92
C TRP A 21 13.41 14.29 -12.24
N ASN A 22 12.89 15.39 -12.79
CA ASN A 22 11.72 16.10 -12.29
C ASN A 22 10.45 15.40 -12.77
N CYS A 23 10.13 15.41 -14.07
CA CYS A 23 8.83 14.91 -14.55
C CYS A 23 8.85 13.49 -15.14
N GLY A 24 10.02 12.88 -15.31
CA GLY A 24 10.18 11.55 -15.89
C GLY A 24 10.09 11.49 -17.42
N ALA A 25 9.91 12.63 -18.10
CA ALA A 25 9.88 12.66 -19.56
C ALA A 25 11.27 12.37 -20.14
N HIS A 26 11.32 11.68 -21.26
CA HIS A 26 12.56 11.39 -21.98
C HIS A 26 13.06 12.63 -22.73
N GLU A 27 14.35 12.66 -23.08
CA GLU A 27 14.99 13.75 -23.84
C GLU A 27 14.32 13.99 -25.22
N ASP A 28 13.69 12.96 -25.79
CA ASP A 28 12.92 13.06 -27.04
C ASP A 28 11.49 13.61 -26.87
N GLY A 29 11.12 14.00 -25.64
CA GLY A 29 9.80 14.52 -25.28
C GLY A 29 8.72 13.46 -25.10
N SER A 30 9.06 12.17 -25.20
CA SER A 30 8.12 11.08 -24.93
C SER A 30 7.72 11.02 -23.46
N ALA A 31 6.55 10.42 -23.21
CA ALA A 31 5.96 10.39 -21.88
C ALA A 31 6.79 9.53 -20.91
N PRO A 32 6.70 9.80 -19.59
CA PRO A 32 7.36 8.97 -18.59
C PRO A 32 6.94 7.50 -18.66
N ASP A 33 7.85 6.62 -18.29
CA ASP A 33 7.54 5.19 -18.14
C ASP A 33 6.48 4.99 -17.05
N VAL A 34 5.69 3.92 -17.21
CA VAL A 34 4.64 3.57 -16.23
C VAL A 34 5.28 3.31 -14.88
N GLY A 35 4.86 4.08 -13.88
CA GLY A 35 5.39 3.96 -12.52
C GLY A 35 6.64 4.81 -12.24
N PHE A 36 6.94 5.83 -13.05
CA PHE A 36 7.91 6.85 -12.68
C PHE A 36 7.51 7.51 -11.34
N VAL A 37 8.45 7.52 -10.40
CA VAL A 37 8.37 8.15 -9.09
C VAL A 37 9.60 9.03 -8.96
N ARG A 38 9.44 10.25 -8.47
CA ARG A 38 10.57 11.19 -8.37
C ARG A 38 11.50 10.74 -7.25
N ALA A 39 12.80 10.97 -7.40
CA ALA A 39 13.77 10.57 -6.39
C ALA A 39 13.59 11.29 -5.04
N ASP A 40 13.01 12.49 -5.07
CA ASP A 40 12.66 13.30 -3.91
C ASP A 40 11.21 13.11 -3.44
N GLU A 41 10.43 12.30 -4.16
CA GLU A 41 9.09 11.95 -3.73
C GLU A 41 9.22 11.16 -2.42
N PRO A 42 8.55 11.61 -1.34
CA PRO A 42 8.58 10.86 -0.11
C PRO A 42 8.08 9.47 -0.43
N ILE A 43 8.92 8.46 -0.16
CA ILE A 43 8.49 7.08 -0.08
C ILE A 43 7.43 7.10 1.02
N PHE A 44 6.17 7.23 0.63
CA PHE A 44 5.08 6.88 1.51
C PHE A 44 5.35 5.42 1.80
N SER A 45 5.93 5.15 2.97
CA SER A 45 5.88 3.83 3.57
C SER A 45 4.44 3.41 3.39
N SER A 46 4.23 2.36 2.61
CA SER A 46 2.93 1.74 2.41
C SER A 46 2.50 1.07 3.71
N GLU A 47 2.54 1.80 4.83
CA GLU A 47 1.65 1.50 5.93
C GLU A 47 0.25 1.65 5.34
N PRO A 48 -0.51 0.54 5.27
CA PRO A 48 -1.82 0.57 4.64
C PRO A 48 -2.64 1.66 5.32
N LYS A 49 -3.01 2.69 4.56
CA LYS A 49 -3.80 3.81 5.07
C LYS A 49 -5.03 3.20 5.76
N PRO A 50 -5.24 3.44 7.06
CA PRO A 50 -6.33 2.79 7.78
C PRO A 50 -7.65 3.10 7.09
N ARG A 51 -8.44 2.06 6.82
CA ARG A 51 -9.72 2.17 6.10
C ARG A 51 -10.63 3.11 6.91
N GLN A 52 -11.07 4.21 6.31
CA GLN A 52 -12.09 5.07 6.92
C GLN A 52 -13.46 4.41 6.76
N LEU A 53 -13.98 3.86 7.85
CA LEU A 53 -15.21 3.08 7.87
C LEU A 53 -16.24 3.73 8.79
N ASN A 54 -17.49 3.79 8.33
CA ASN A 54 -18.63 4.16 9.17
C ASN A 54 -19.44 2.91 9.50
N CYS A 55 -19.84 2.78 10.76
CA CYS A 55 -20.60 1.64 11.24
C CYS A 55 -21.99 1.61 10.58
N VAL A 56 -22.27 0.60 9.76
CA VAL A 56 -23.58 0.42 9.12
C VAL A 56 -24.76 0.28 10.10
N ARG A 57 -24.52 0.00 11.40
CA ARG A 57 -25.59 -0.07 12.40
C ARG A 57 -25.96 1.28 13.00
N CYS A 58 -25.01 2.21 13.16
CA CYS A 58 -25.25 3.45 13.91
C CYS A 58 -24.61 4.71 13.30
N GLY A 59 -23.93 4.60 12.16
CA GLY A 59 -23.30 5.70 11.43
C GLY A 59 -21.99 6.22 12.01
N LYS A 60 -21.61 5.86 13.24
CA LYS A 60 -20.37 6.32 13.88
C LYS A 60 -19.12 5.79 13.18
N PRO A 61 -18.01 6.55 13.16
CA PRO A 61 -16.74 6.06 12.65
C PRO A 61 -16.28 4.82 13.41
N MET A 62 -15.63 3.89 12.70
CA MET A 62 -15.03 2.68 13.27
C MET A 62 -13.52 2.85 13.41
N GLU A 63 -12.95 2.24 14.44
CA GLU A 63 -11.53 2.34 14.78
C GLU A 63 -10.83 1.01 14.50
N LEU A 64 -9.59 1.05 13.99
CA LEU A 64 -8.74 -0.13 13.89
C LEU A 64 -8.33 -0.56 15.31
N VAL A 65 -8.83 -1.72 15.75
CA VAL A 65 -8.53 -2.26 17.09
C VAL A 65 -7.27 -3.14 17.06
N GLY A 66 -6.94 -3.70 15.91
CA GLY A 66 -5.67 -4.40 15.73
C GLY A 66 -5.71 -5.41 14.60
N ARG A 67 -4.58 -6.09 14.45
CA ARG A 67 -4.34 -7.09 13.42
C ARG A 67 -4.24 -8.47 14.07
N LYS A 68 -5.06 -9.43 13.62
CA LYS A 68 -5.08 -10.78 14.17
C LYS A 68 -4.88 -11.82 13.07
N ARG A 69 -4.07 -12.83 13.37
CA ARG A 69 -3.89 -14.00 12.52
C ARG A 69 -4.88 -15.06 12.96
N PHE A 70 -5.71 -15.52 12.04
CA PHE A 70 -6.61 -16.64 12.29
C PHE A 70 -5.98 -17.91 11.74
N TYR A 71 -6.10 -18.98 12.52
CA TYR A 71 -5.69 -20.31 12.10
C TYR A 71 -6.89 -20.98 11.43
N GLU A 72 -6.80 -21.24 10.14
CA GLU A 72 -7.74 -22.13 9.47
C GLU A 72 -7.28 -23.58 9.69
N GLY A 73 -7.67 -24.18 10.82
CA GLY A 73 -7.34 -25.57 11.11
C GLY A 73 -8.10 -26.14 12.31
N PRO A 74 -8.28 -27.47 12.38
CA PRO A 74 -8.92 -28.10 13.53
C PRO A 74 -8.13 -27.80 14.81
N PRO A 75 -8.80 -27.51 15.95
CA PRO A 75 -8.11 -27.31 17.21
C PRO A 75 -7.45 -28.64 17.64
N ALA A 76 -6.13 -28.71 17.51
CA ALA A 76 -5.25 -29.73 18.07
C ALA A 76 -5.63 -31.21 17.80
N ALA A 77 -5.22 -31.74 16.64
CA ALA A 77 -4.98 -33.18 16.50
C ALA A 77 -3.47 -33.45 16.66
N PRO A 78 -3.04 -34.46 17.43
CA PRO A 78 -1.62 -34.69 17.66
C PRO A 78 -1.01 -35.26 16.38
N ILE A 79 -0.03 -34.54 15.84
CA ILE A 79 0.91 -34.97 14.80
C ILE A 79 0.25 -35.28 13.44
N ARG A 80 0.26 -34.31 12.51
CA ARG A 80 0.33 -34.64 11.09
C ARG A 80 1.44 -33.82 10.42
N LEU A 81 2.36 -34.52 9.75
CA LEU A 81 3.44 -34.00 8.89
C LEU A 81 2.92 -33.20 7.66
N GLY A 82 1.83 -32.45 7.80
CA GLY A 82 1.18 -31.64 6.76
C GLY A 82 0.83 -30.22 7.21
N GLU A 83 1.26 -29.79 8.40
CA GLU A 83 1.03 -28.42 8.92
C GLU A 83 1.81 -27.31 8.19
N LEU A 84 2.63 -27.65 7.19
CA LEU A 84 3.33 -26.66 6.35
C LEU A 84 2.40 -25.88 5.41
N PHE A 85 1.12 -26.25 5.31
CA PHE A 85 0.14 -25.62 4.43
C PHE A 85 -1.09 -25.07 5.17
N VAL A 86 -0.95 -24.74 6.46
CA VAL A 86 -2.02 -24.00 7.16
C VAL A 86 -2.01 -22.57 6.60
N ASN A 87 -3.03 -22.22 5.80
CA ASN A 87 -3.25 -20.85 5.36
C ASN A 87 -3.38 -19.96 6.60
N ARG A 88 -2.45 -19.02 6.74
CA ARG A 88 -2.44 -18.02 7.82
C ARG A 88 -2.95 -16.72 7.25
N GLU A 89 -4.25 -16.53 7.27
CA GLU A 89 -4.84 -15.27 6.83
C GLU A 89 -4.80 -14.24 7.97
N VAL A 90 -4.31 -13.05 7.62
CA VAL A 90 -4.13 -11.94 8.55
C VAL A 90 -5.27 -10.97 8.32
N PHE A 91 -5.98 -10.61 9.39
CA PHE A 91 -7.10 -9.69 9.31
C PHE A 91 -6.87 -8.45 10.15
N ASP A 92 -7.24 -7.31 9.58
CA ASP A 92 -7.39 -6.04 10.28
C ASP A 92 -8.82 -5.95 10.84
N ILE A 93 -8.92 -5.76 12.15
CA ILE A 93 -10.18 -5.74 12.89
C ILE A 93 -10.55 -4.29 13.16
N HIS A 94 -11.69 -3.84 12.63
CA HIS A 94 -12.25 -2.53 12.94
C HIS A 94 -13.47 -2.68 13.84
N ALA A 95 -13.56 -1.91 14.93
CA ALA A 95 -14.69 -1.96 15.85
C ALA A 95 -15.36 -0.59 16.02
N CYS A 96 -16.68 -0.62 16.22
CA CYS A 96 -17.48 0.54 16.53
C CYS A 96 -17.59 0.71 18.05
N THR A 97 -17.08 1.84 18.56
CA THR A 97 -17.15 2.21 19.98
C THR A 97 -18.56 2.54 20.47
N GLY A 98 -19.52 2.74 19.56
CA GLY A 98 -20.90 3.06 19.91
C GLY A 98 -21.80 1.85 20.16
N CYS A 99 -21.68 0.79 19.36
CA CYS A 99 -22.60 -0.36 19.39
C CYS A 99 -21.90 -1.72 19.47
N GLY A 100 -20.56 -1.75 19.53
CA GLY A 100 -19.78 -2.98 19.64
C GLY A 100 -19.69 -3.83 18.36
N LYS A 101 -20.22 -3.35 17.23
CA LYS A 101 -20.04 -4.04 15.94
C LYS A 101 -18.55 -4.07 15.55
N ALA A 102 -18.05 -5.24 15.16
CA ALA A 102 -16.72 -5.41 14.58
C ALA A 102 -16.81 -5.93 13.14
N GLU A 103 -15.83 -5.55 12.32
CA GLU A 103 -15.62 -6.02 10.94
C GLU A 103 -14.18 -6.48 10.78
N LEU A 104 -13.98 -7.56 10.01
CA LEU A 104 -12.67 -8.12 9.70
C LEU A 104 -12.39 -7.90 8.22
N PHE A 105 -11.21 -7.36 7.92
CA PHE A 105 -10.74 -7.13 6.57
C PHE A 105 -9.47 -7.93 6.34
N VAL A 106 -9.32 -8.60 5.21
CA VAL A 106 -8.06 -9.21 4.81
C VAL A 106 -7.01 -8.09 4.77
N ALA A 107 -5.91 -8.28 5.50
CA ALA A 107 -4.81 -7.32 5.49
C ALA A 107 -4.19 -7.32 4.09
N GLU A 108 -4.18 -6.15 3.43
CA GLU A 108 -3.44 -5.99 2.18
C GLU A 108 -1.95 -6.21 2.46
N VAL A 109 -1.33 -7.08 1.65
CA VAL A 109 0.09 -7.46 1.72
C VAL A 109 0.94 -6.41 1.05
#